data_AF-A0A529XGQ5-F1
#
_entry.id   AF-A0A529XGQ5-F1
#
_cell.length_a   1.000
_cell.length_b   1.000
_cell.length_c   1.000
_cell.angle_alpha   90.00
_cell.angle_beta   90.00
_cell.angle_gamma   90.00
#
_symmetry.space_group_name_H-M   'P 1'
#
loop_
_entity.id
_entity.type
_entity.pdbx_description
1 polymer ?
#
loop_
_entity_poly.entity_id
_entity_poly.type
_entity_poly.pdbx_seq_one_letter_code
_entity_poly.pdbx_strand_id
1 'polypeptide(L)'
;MDVSVSEYSDENSTLYGDLGFRYRVVTPARSTGKCLFVLHGSGVDETTLIPLAKKIAPDATLVAARGRIPQDDGFRWFERITPTSFEQSSIREETAAYAEFAVEASERHGLDLRRTTFLGYSNGANVVSSLMLLHPGLVRQAALLRAMPVLDTSPTTDLGGTRV
;
A
#
# COMPACT_ATOMS: atom_id res chain seq x y z
N MET A 1 34.30 13.74 15.41
CA MET A 1 33.24 13.03 16.16
C MET A 1 31.93 13.44 15.51
N ASP A 2 31.54 12.75 14.44
CA ASP A 2 30.22 12.94 13.85
C ASP A 2 29.29 11.94 14.54
N VAL A 3 28.50 12.46 15.47
CA VAL A 3 27.39 11.71 16.05
C VAL A 3 26.31 11.72 14.98
N SER A 4 26.17 10.60 14.26
CA SER A 4 25.04 10.36 13.36
C SER A 4 23.77 10.36 14.20
N VAL A 5 23.12 11.52 14.28
CA VAL A 5 21.77 11.63 14.83
C VAL A 5 20.88 10.75 13.96
N SER A 6 20.29 9.71 14.57
CA SER A 6 19.30 8.86 13.90
C SER A 6 18.23 9.76 13.27
N GLU A 7 18.17 9.81 11.93
CA GLU A 7 17.17 10.60 11.19
C GLU A 7 15.73 10.07 11.34
N TYR A 8 15.50 9.14 12.27
CA TYR A 8 14.20 8.51 12.47
C TYR A 8 13.80 8.61 13.94
N SER A 9 12.67 9.28 14.18
CA SER A 9 11.98 9.28 15.47
C SER A 9 11.51 7.87 15.82
N ASP A 10 11.42 7.57 17.12
CA ASP A 10 10.89 6.29 17.63
C ASP A 10 9.46 6.01 17.16
N GLU A 11 8.69 7.04 16.80
CA GLU A 11 7.34 6.93 16.20
C GLU A 11 7.32 6.13 14.89
N ASN A 12 8.41 6.18 14.10
CA ASN A 12 8.52 5.41 12.86
C ASN A 12 8.67 3.89 13.09
N SER A 13 8.84 3.47 14.35
CA SER A 13 8.94 2.06 14.76
C SER A 13 7.62 1.45 15.23
N THR A 14 6.55 2.24 15.36
CA THR A 14 5.25 1.72 15.80
C THR A 14 4.55 0.94 14.68
N LEU A 15 4.15 -0.29 14.99
CA LEU A 15 3.22 -1.07 14.17
C LEU A 15 1.81 -0.88 14.74
N TYR A 16 1.01 -0.06 14.08
CA TYR A 16 -0.40 0.13 14.39
C TYR A 16 -1.18 -1.13 13.99
N GLY A 17 -2.23 -1.45 14.74
CA GLY A 17 -3.05 -2.65 14.52
C GLY A 17 -4.51 -2.49 14.92
N ASP A 18 -4.96 -1.25 15.05
CA ASP A 18 -6.30 -0.85 15.48
C ASP A 18 -7.18 -0.34 14.33
N LEU A 19 -6.70 -0.43 13.08
CA LEU A 19 -7.48 -0.26 11.85
C LEU A 19 -7.57 -1.58 11.09
N GLY A 20 -8.27 -1.59 9.94
CA GLY A 20 -8.50 -2.80 9.14
C GLY A 20 -7.23 -3.54 8.69
N PHE A 21 -6.07 -2.88 8.64
CA PHE A 21 -4.76 -3.47 8.37
C PHE A 21 -3.75 -3.07 9.44
N ARG A 22 -2.75 -3.93 9.67
CA ARG A 22 -1.55 -3.53 10.42
C ARG A 22 -0.67 -2.67 9.53
N TYR A 23 -0.12 -1.59 10.07
CA TYR A 23 0.67 -0.65 9.28
C TYR A 23 1.66 0.15 10.12
N ARG A 24 2.64 0.72 9.43
CA ARG A 24 3.59 1.68 9.97
C ARG A 24 3.41 3.01 9.26
N VAL A 25 3.59 4.09 10.00
CA VAL A 25 3.73 5.43 9.42
C VAL A 25 5.19 5.85 9.53
N VAL A 26 5.77 6.30 8.42
CA VAL A 26 7.12 6.86 8.41
C VAL A 26 7.05 8.29 7.92
N THR A 27 7.28 9.25 8.82
CA THR A 27 7.23 10.67 8.49
C THR A 27 8.65 11.23 8.41
N PRO A 28 9.08 11.81 7.27
CA PRO A 28 10.40 12.42 7.16
C PRO A 28 10.45 13.76 7.91
N ALA A 29 11.65 14.17 8.33
CA ALA A 29 11.86 15.43 9.07
C ALA A 29 11.36 16.68 8.31
N ARG A 30 11.35 16.63 6.97
CA ARG A 30 10.79 17.68 6.10
C ARG A 30 9.76 17.07 5.17
N SER A 31 8.56 16.83 5.69
CA SER A 31 7.43 16.38 4.87
C SER A 31 6.90 17.53 4.00
N THR A 32 6.63 17.26 2.73
CA THR A 32 5.97 18.22 1.83
C THR A 32 4.46 18.04 1.78
N GLY A 33 3.90 17.12 2.59
CA GLY A 33 2.49 16.71 2.56
C GLY A 33 2.14 15.79 1.38
N LYS A 34 3.14 15.25 0.67
CA LYS A 34 2.97 14.09 -0.21
C LYS A 34 2.90 12.83 0.64
N CYS A 35 2.19 11.82 0.15
CA CYS A 35 2.11 10.51 0.81
C CYS A 35 2.33 9.35 -0.18
N LEU A 36 2.97 8.29 0.30
CA LEU A 36 3.04 7.00 -0.39
C LEU A 36 2.38 5.92 0.47
N PHE A 37 1.30 5.31 -0.01
CA PHE A 37 0.85 4.01 0.49
C PHE A 37 1.69 2.92 -0.17
N VAL A 38 2.24 2.02 0.63
CA VAL A 38 3.23 1.04 0.18
C VAL A 38 2.73 -0.38 0.46
N LEU A 39 2.64 -1.20 -0.59
CA LEU A 39 2.10 -2.56 -0.54
C LEU A 39 3.15 -3.58 -1.01
N HIS A 40 3.62 -4.41 -0.09
CA HIS A 40 4.68 -5.41 -0.30
C HIS A 40 4.24 -6.57 -1.21
N GLY A 41 5.22 -7.35 -1.70
CA GLY A 41 4.96 -8.61 -2.42
C GLY A 41 4.63 -9.76 -1.47
N SER A 42 4.23 -10.93 -1.99
CA SER A 42 3.91 -12.09 -1.14
C SER A 42 5.13 -12.63 -0.39
N GLY A 43 4.90 -13.18 0.81
CA GLY A 43 5.93 -13.87 1.61
C GLY A 43 6.86 -12.94 2.38
N VAL A 44 6.53 -11.65 2.44
CA VAL A 44 7.27 -10.64 3.21
C VAL A 44 6.30 -9.72 3.96
N ASP A 45 6.80 -8.67 4.61
CA ASP A 45 6.00 -7.77 5.45
C ASP A 45 6.07 -6.29 5.01
N GLU A 46 5.44 -5.42 5.81
CA GLU A 46 5.35 -3.97 5.57
C GLU A 46 6.69 -3.25 5.56
N THR A 47 7.76 -3.84 6.09
CA THR A 47 9.06 -3.16 6.21
C THR A 47 9.84 -3.17 4.90
N THR A 48 9.57 -4.14 4.03
CA THR A 48 10.44 -4.48 2.89
C THR A 48 10.54 -3.42 1.80
N LEU A 49 9.47 -2.68 1.55
CA LEU A 49 9.46 -1.62 0.54
C LEU A 49 9.79 -0.24 1.10
N ILE A 50 9.89 -0.06 2.42
CA ILE A 50 10.22 1.23 3.04
C ILE A 50 11.55 1.80 2.50
N PRO A 51 12.66 1.03 2.39
CA PRO A 51 13.92 1.57 1.86
C PRO A 51 13.81 2.06 0.42
N LEU A 52 13.01 1.38 -0.42
CA LEU A 52 12.78 1.81 -1.80
C LEU A 52 11.92 3.07 -1.84
N ALA A 53 10.83 3.12 -1.06
CA ALA A 53 9.92 4.26 -1.00
C ALA A 53 10.65 5.53 -0.54
N LYS A 54 11.55 5.43 0.45
CA LYS A 54 12.42 6.55 0.89
C LYS A 54 13.34 7.09 -0.22
N LYS A 55 13.78 6.24 -1.14
CA LYS A 55 14.60 6.68 -2.30
C LYS A 55 13.75 7.35 -3.38
N ILE A 56 12.52 6.87 -3.59
CA ILE A 56 11.60 7.40 -4.59
C ILE A 56 11.07 8.78 -4.18
N ALA A 57 10.65 8.91 -2.92
CA ALA A 57 10.03 10.13 -2.40
C ALA A 57 10.55 10.42 -0.98
N PRO A 58 11.78 10.94 -0.84
CA PRO A 58 12.40 11.18 0.46
C PRO A 58 11.66 12.23 1.31
N ASP A 59 10.80 13.04 0.69
CA ASP A 59 10.02 14.11 1.30
C ASP A 59 8.55 13.73 1.56
N ALA A 60 8.16 12.46 1.33
CA ALA A 60 6.80 11.98 1.50
C ALA A 60 6.62 11.17 2.80
N THR A 61 5.45 11.31 3.41
CA THR A 61 5.01 10.42 4.49
C THR A 61 4.66 9.04 3.90
N LEU A 62 5.17 7.97 4.49
CA LEU A 62 4.89 6.60 4.05
C LEU A 62 3.85 5.95 4.94
N VAL A 63 2.87 5.28 4.35
CA VAL A 63 1.97 4.34 5.01
C VAL A 63 2.29 2.94 4.49
N ALA A 64 3.08 2.19 5.26
CA ALA A 64 3.50 0.85 4.89
C ALA A 64 2.57 -0.15 5.57
N ALA A 65 1.69 -0.77 4.79
CA ALA A 65 0.68 -1.71 5.29
C ALA A 65 1.12 -3.16 5.08
N ARG A 66 0.65 -4.04 5.97
CA ARG A 66 0.90 -5.49 5.97
C ARG A 66 -0.34 -6.23 5.52
N GLY A 67 -0.23 -7.13 4.54
CA GLY A 67 -1.33 -8.01 4.14
C GLY A 67 -1.87 -8.86 5.30
N ARG A 68 -3.15 -9.23 5.26
CA ARG A 68 -3.83 -9.91 6.40
C ARG A 68 -3.63 -11.43 6.39
N ILE A 69 -3.25 -12.00 5.26
CA ILE A 69 -3.15 -13.45 5.07
C ILE A 69 -1.70 -13.86 5.29
N PRO A 70 -1.39 -14.74 6.25
CA PRO A 70 -0.04 -15.28 6.43
C PRO A 70 0.42 -16.09 5.22
N GLN A 71 1.70 -15.99 4.87
CA GLN A 71 2.34 -16.85 3.88
C GLN A 71 3.82 -17.01 4.24
N ASP A 72 4.23 -18.26 4.48
CA ASP A 72 5.58 -18.58 4.97
C ASP A 72 5.88 -17.75 6.24
N ASP A 73 7.03 -17.08 6.31
CA ASP A 73 7.39 -16.18 7.42
C ASP A 73 6.83 -14.75 7.27
N GLY A 74 6.02 -14.50 6.23
CA GLY A 74 5.49 -13.19 5.89
C GLY A 74 4.00 -13.19 5.60
N PHE A 75 3.58 -12.30 4.70
CA PHE A 75 2.17 -12.02 4.44
C PHE A 75 1.87 -11.90 2.95
N ARG A 76 0.59 -11.99 2.61
CA ARG A 76 0.00 -11.76 1.29
C ARG A 76 -1.32 -11.02 1.42
N TRP A 77 -1.83 -10.51 0.31
CA TRP A 77 -2.98 -9.60 0.30
C TRP A 77 -4.32 -10.28 0.03
N PHE A 78 -4.36 -11.31 -0.79
CA PHE A 78 -5.56 -12.11 -1.11
C PHE A 78 -5.13 -13.54 -1.43
N GLU A 79 -6.01 -14.53 -1.31
CA GLU A 79 -5.68 -15.94 -1.46
C GLU A 79 -5.21 -16.33 -2.88
N ARG A 80 -4.30 -17.31 -2.97
CA ARG A 80 -3.74 -17.82 -4.23
C ARG A 80 -4.16 -19.26 -4.48
N ILE A 81 -4.63 -19.54 -5.70
CA ILE A 81 -4.99 -20.88 -6.15
C ILE A 81 -3.79 -21.52 -6.86
N THR A 82 -3.22 -20.81 -7.85
CA THR A 82 -2.01 -21.22 -8.58
C THR A 82 -1.04 -20.05 -8.68
N PRO A 83 0.20 -20.22 -9.20
CA PRO A 83 1.12 -19.09 -9.39
C PRO A 83 0.53 -17.92 -10.19
N THR A 84 -0.51 -18.14 -10.99
CA THR A 84 -1.14 -17.14 -11.86
C THR A 84 -2.66 -17.01 -11.71
N SER A 85 -3.28 -17.68 -10.73
CA SER A 85 -4.72 -17.58 -10.45
C SER A 85 -5.01 -17.43 -8.97
N PHE A 86 -6.08 -16.70 -8.65
CA PHE A 86 -6.34 -16.16 -7.32
C PHE A 86 -7.83 -16.27 -6.99
N GLU A 87 -8.13 -16.40 -5.70
CA GLU A 87 -9.51 -16.52 -5.24
C GLU A 87 -10.24 -15.18 -5.39
N GLN A 88 -11.31 -15.16 -6.18
CA GLN A 88 -11.97 -13.92 -6.57
C GLN A 88 -12.74 -13.29 -5.39
N SER A 89 -13.31 -14.10 -4.50
CA SER A 89 -13.94 -13.57 -3.28
C SER A 89 -12.90 -12.87 -2.39
N SER A 90 -11.75 -13.51 -2.20
CA SER A 90 -10.65 -12.94 -1.41
C SER A 90 -10.12 -11.64 -2.01
N ILE A 91 -9.94 -11.55 -3.34
CA ILE A 91 -9.55 -10.28 -3.98
C ILE A 91 -10.56 -9.17 -3.63
N ARG A 92 -11.86 -9.44 -3.77
CA ARG A 92 -12.90 -8.44 -3.54
C ARG A 92 -12.98 -8.01 -2.08
N GLU A 93 -12.97 -8.96 -1.17
CA GLU A 93 -13.04 -8.71 0.28
C GLU A 93 -11.82 -7.93 0.77
N GLU A 94 -10.62 -8.34 0.39
CA GLU A 94 -9.38 -7.71 0.83
C GLU A 94 -9.17 -6.34 0.17
N THR A 95 -9.60 -6.18 -1.09
CA THR A 95 -9.56 -4.88 -1.78
C THR A 95 -10.55 -3.89 -1.15
N ALA A 96 -11.77 -4.33 -0.81
CA ALA A 96 -12.75 -3.48 -0.15
C ALA A 96 -12.26 -3.06 1.24
N ALA A 97 -11.74 -4.00 2.03
CA ALA A 97 -11.14 -3.70 3.33
C ALA A 97 -9.98 -2.72 3.20
N TYR A 98 -9.13 -2.85 2.17
CA TYR A 98 -8.02 -1.93 1.96
C TYR A 98 -8.48 -0.55 1.54
N ALA A 99 -9.57 -0.44 0.76
CA ALA A 99 -10.16 0.83 0.40
C ALA A 99 -10.64 1.60 1.63
N GLU A 100 -11.35 0.93 2.54
CA GLU A 100 -11.78 1.48 3.84
C GLU A 100 -10.57 1.91 4.68
N PHE A 101 -9.60 1.01 4.85
CA PHE A 101 -8.36 1.29 5.57
C PHE A 101 -7.62 2.52 5.03
N ALA A 102 -7.52 2.68 3.70
CA ALA A 102 -6.81 3.80 3.10
C ALA A 102 -7.49 5.14 3.44
N VAL A 103 -8.82 5.17 3.52
CA VAL A 103 -9.57 6.35 3.96
C VAL A 103 -9.34 6.60 5.45
N GLU A 104 -9.56 5.60 6.30
CA GLU A 104 -9.41 5.72 7.76
C GLU A 104 -7.99 6.14 8.17
N ALA A 105 -6.97 5.52 7.57
CA ALA A 105 -5.57 5.86 7.82
C ALA A 105 -5.25 7.28 7.33
N SER A 106 -5.85 7.71 6.21
CA SER A 106 -5.65 9.08 5.71
C SER A 106 -6.29 10.11 6.63
N GLU A 107 -7.50 9.87 7.11
CA GLU A 107 -8.17 10.76 8.06
C GLU A 107 -7.41 10.85 9.38
N ARG A 108 -7.02 9.70 9.93
CA ARG A 108 -6.27 9.62 11.20
C ARG A 108 -4.96 10.39 11.17
N HIS A 109 -4.22 10.30 10.06
CA HIS A 109 -2.88 10.87 9.94
C HIS A 109 -2.86 12.18 9.14
N GLY A 110 -4.02 12.76 8.83
CA GLY A 110 -4.14 14.04 8.11
C GLY A 110 -3.55 14.00 6.69
N LEU A 111 -3.65 12.87 6.00
CA LEU A 111 -3.08 12.66 4.66
C LEU A 111 -4.08 13.08 3.58
N ASP A 112 -3.62 13.84 2.59
CA ASP A 112 -4.43 14.21 1.43
C ASP A 112 -4.31 13.17 0.33
N LEU A 113 -5.34 12.33 0.15
CA LEU A 113 -5.39 11.29 -0.88
C LEU A 113 -5.17 11.81 -2.31
N ARG A 114 -5.42 13.10 -2.59
CA ARG A 114 -5.12 13.72 -3.91
C ARG A 114 -3.63 13.89 -4.15
N ARG A 115 -2.82 13.92 -3.08
CA ARG A 115 -1.36 14.01 -3.07
C ARG A 115 -0.71 12.67 -2.70
N THR A 116 -1.50 11.60 -2.69
CA THR A 116 -1.06 10.24 -2.37
C THR A 116 -0.75 9.45 -3.64
N THR A 117 0.32 8.67 -3.59
CA THR A 117 0.64 7.63 -4.58
C THR A 117 0.55 6.25 -3.93
N PHE A 118 -0.10 5.30 -4.59
CA PHE A 118 -0.14 3.89 -4.18
C PHE A 118 0.96 3.12 -4.91
N LEU A 119 2.01 2.74 -4.19
CA LEU A 119 3.14 1.97 -4.69
C LEU A 119 3.00 0.51 -4.28
N GLY A 120 2.84 -0.38 -5.27
CA GLY A 120 2.74 -1.82 -5.02
C GLY A 120 3.81 -2.61 -5.75
N TYR A 121 4.23 -3.73 -5.14
CA TYR A 121 5.09 -4.73 -5.79
C TYR A 121 4.38 -6.09 -5.90
N SER A 122 4.38 -6.69 -7.10
CA SER A 122 3.83 -8.01 -7.38
C SER A 122 2.40 -8.16 -6.83
N ASN A 123 2.15 -9.01 -5.83
CA ASN A 123 0.84 -9.16 -5.21
C ASN A 123 0.28 -7.83 -4.64
N GLY A 124 1.11 -6.98 -4.03
CA GLY A 124 0.69 -5.65 -3.59
C GLY A 124 0.34 -4.71 -4.75
N ALA A 125 1.03 -4.83 -5.89
CA ALA A 125 0.67 -4.09 -7.10
C ALA A 125 -0.70 -4.53 -7.65
N ASN A 126 -1.01 -5.83 -7.55
CA ASN A 126 -2.29 -6.37 -7.96
C ASN A 126 -3.45 -5.85 -7.09
N VAL A 127 -3.23 -5.63 -5.78
CA VAL A 127 -4.19 -4.93 -4.92
C VAL A 127 -4.43 -3.51 -5.40
N VAL A 128 -3.36 -2.74 -5.68
CA VAL A 128 -3.50 -1.37 -6.18
C VAL A 128 -4.30 -1.33 -7.49
N SER A 129 -4.02 -2.23 -8.43
CA SER A 129 -4.81 -2.32 -9.67
C SER A 129 -6.27 -2.71 -9.41
N SER A 130 -6.53 -3.56 -8.42
CA SER A 130 -7.88 -3.96 -8.04
C SER A 130 -8.64 -2.81 -7.36
N LEU A 131 -7.97 -2.02 -6.51
CA LEU A 131 -8.52 -0.79 -5.92
C LEU A 131 -8.95 0.19 -7.01
N MET A 132 -8.10 0.42 -8.02
CA MET A 132 -8.42 1.32 -9.12
C MET A 132 -9.70 0.88 -9.85
N LEU A 133 -9.85 -0.42 -10.10
CA LEU A 133 -10.97 -0.95 -10.87
C LEU A 133 -12.26 -1.09 -10.06
N LEU A 134 -12.17 -1.49 -8.79
CA LEU A 134 -13.32 -1.78 -7.92
C LEU A 134 -13.76 -0.57 -7.09
N HIS A 135 -12.86 0.36 -6.82
CA HIS A 135 -13.10 1.57 -6.01
C HIS A 135 -12.61 2.82 -6.75
N PRO A 136 -13.19 3.16 -7.92
CA PRO A 136 -12.74 4.27 -8.74
C PRO A 136 -12.79 5.60 -7.99
N GLY A 137 -11.81 6.46 -8.27
CA GLY A 137 -11.67 7.77 -7.65
C GLY A 137 -10.83 7.80 -6.36
N LEU A 138 -10.66 6.66 -5.69
CA LEU A 138 -9.79 6.54 -4.51
C LEU A 138 -8.31 6.69 -4.88
N VAL A 139 -7.86 5.89 -5.87
CA VAL A 139 -6.47 5.90 -6.34
C VAL A 139 -6.32 6.92 -7.48
N ARG A 140 -5.63 8.03 -7.20
CA ARG A 140 -5.31 9.07 -8.20
C ARG A 140 -3.93 8.91 -8.84
N GLN A 141 -2.99 8.30 -8.12
CA GLN A 141 -1.64 8.03 -8.59
C GLN A 141 -1.24 6.62 -8.13
N ALA A 142 -0.73 5.81 -9.04
CA ALA A 142 -0.25 4.46 -8.76
C ALA A 142 1.13 4.23 -9.37
N ALA A 143 1.91 3.35 -8.76
CA ALA A 143 3.13 2.79 -9.33
C ALA A 143 3.09 1.27 -9.16
N LEU A 144 2.98 0.56 -10.28
CA LEU A 144 2.69 -0.88 -10.32
C LEU A 144 3.93 -1.67 -10.73
N LEU A 145 4.68 -2.17 -9.76
CA LEU A 145 5.92 -2.92 -10.03
C LEU A 145 5.61 -4.42 -10.19
N ARG A 146 5.79 -4.96 -11.40
CA ARG A 146 5.57 -6.40 -11.71
C ARG A 146 4.12 -6.86 -11.44
N ALA A 147 3.15 -5.99 -11.72
CA ALA A 147 1.74 -6.33 -11.63
C ALA A 147 1.31 -7.31 -12.73
N MET A 148 0.20 -8.00 -12.50
CA MET A 148 -0.51 -8.79 -13.48
C MET A 148 -2.03 -8.63 -13.30
N PRO A 149 -2.84 -8.85 -14.33
CA PRO A 149 -4.29 -8.93 -14.18
C PRO A 149 -4.68 -10.07 -13.23
N VAL A 150 -5.61 -9.81 -12.30
CA VAL A 150 -6.06 -10.81 -11.30
C VAL A 150 -7.57 -10.96 -11.18
N LEU A 151 -8.35 -10.04 -11.73
CA LEU A 151 -9.81 -10.13 -11.78
C LEU A 151 -10.24 -10.94 -12.99
N ASP A 152 -10.97 -12.03 -12.76
CA ASP A 152 -11.50 -12.89 -13.84
C ASP A 152 -12.47 -12.12 -14.74
N THR A 153 -13.27 -11.24 -14.13
CA THR A 153 -14.13 -10.29 -14.83
C THR A 153 -13.85 -8.91 -14.30
N SER A 154 -13.16 -8.12 -15.14
CA SER A 154 -12.91 -6.71 -14.84
C SER A 154 -14.16 -5.88 -15.13
N PRO A 155 -14.60 -5.02 -14.20
CA PRO A 155 -15.69 -4.08 -14.49
C PRO A 155 -15.27 -3.08 -15.58
N THR A 156 -16.26 -2.54 -16.30
CA THR A 156 -16.03 -1.35 -17.13
C THR A 156 -15.95 -0.15 -16.20
N THR A 157 -14.73 0.30 -15.92
CA THR A 157 -14.46 1.38 -14.96
C THR A 157 -13.81 2.56 -15.67
N ASP A 158 -14.34 3.76 -15.45
CA ASP A 158 -13.66 5.00 -15.86
C ASP A 158 -12.51 5.31 -14.90
N LEU A 159 -11.29 5.26 -15.42
CA LEU A 159 -10.06 5.62 -14.70
C LEU A 159 -9.60 7.04 -15.02
N GLY A 160 -10.51 7.89 -15.52
CA GLY A 160 -10.28 9.30 -15.77
C GLY A 160 -9.67 10.01 -14.56
N GLY A 161 -8.51 10.63 -14.78
CA GLY A 161 -7.78 11.35 -13.73
C GLY A 161 -6.95 10.46 -12.79
N THR A 162 -6.84 9.16 -13.06
CA THR A 162 -5.83 8.29 -12.42
C THR A 162 -4.58 8.24 -13.30
N ARG A 163 -3.41 8.48 -12.68
CA ARG A 163 -2.10 8.31 -13.32
C ARG A 163 -1.45 7.03 -12.83
N VAL A 164 -0.85 6.26 -13.74
CA VAL A 164 -0.16 4.99 -13.46
C VAL A 164 1.19 4.99 -14.15
#